data_AF-A0A1X0NL96-F1
#
_entry.id   AF-A0A1X0NL96-F1
#
_cell.length_a   1.000
_cell.length_b   1.000
_cell.length_c   1.000
_cell.angle_alpha   90.00
_cell.angle_beta   90.00
_cell.angle_gamma   90.00
#
_symmetry.space_group_name_H-M   'P 1'
#
loop_
_entity.id
_entity.type
_entity.pdbx_description
1 polymer ?
#
loop_
_entity_poly.entity_id
_entity_poly.type
_entity_poly.pdbx_seq_one_letter_code
_entity_poly.pdbx_strand_id
1 'polypeptide(L)'
;MSTRKGNVHVTDASCQVSSPPVINDAPTSSLIKTSQKETSTATVRTSSSKRIPSNSPNVPTPVLDRTGSVNNHSHSPPFRDLSYTQFSCSQSQHTQQGHPHTELVSLNNFEQVPRIKDVFNSPRSLKACQIEGVNPTELLPRETNDFMGPGVPENIARIRQMAYENRRKVTLERARRTREKIVTEEQENEVKTDGNTKSEDAKGDQGEKEEQKQMNAANSPRTTPARNSTTYGRGSRSSSLPWRTSPSRSRHTSIGRFTRDKSYGRSTSVGAMMIYSRLISSNREPTETEIRMLERIDEREFRTSEARRRMVHDDREREQKIIKQELKKSLQAVHHLVEKESKRNKDIYLRRLQWEERLSAARERQKRDEIERRMKVEARVTHTNLSQADDRFRQFLARRCESVP
;
A
#
# COMPACT_ATOMS: atom_id res chain seq x y z
N MET A 1 -14.53 26.42 58.22
CA MET A 1 -13.69 25.31 57.74
C MET A 1 -14.58 24.09 57.59
N SER A 2 -14.97 23.73 56.36
CA SER A 2 -15.92 22.63 56.10
C SER A 2 -15.30 21.71 55.06
N THR A 3 -14.86 20.52 55.48
CA THR A 3 -14.23 19.53 54.61
C THR A 3 -15.27 18.56 54.09
N ARG A 4 -15.61 18.70 52.80
CA ARG A 4 -16.51 17.80 52.06
C ARG A 4 -15.71 16.58 51.59
N LYS A 5 -15.94 15.42 52.21
CA LYS A 5 -15.41 14.13 51.73
C LYS A 5 -16.28 13.65 50.58
N GLY A 6 -15.73 13.68 49.36
CA GLY A 6 -16.33 13.09 48.17
C GLY A 6 -16.03 11.61 48.10
N ASN A 7 -17.09 10.80 48.16
CA ASN A 7 -17.04 9.35 48.04
C ASN A 7 -17.05 9.01 46.54
N VAL A 8 -15.94 8.48 46.00
CA VAL A 8 -15.84 8.07 44.59
C VAL A 8 -16.24 6.60 44.51
N HIS A 9 -17.40 6.35 43.92
CA HIS A 9 -17.89 5.00 43.61
C HIS A 9 -17.21 4.53 42.32
N VAL A 10 -16.33 3.53 42.43
CA VAL A 10 -15.71 2.85 41.29
C VAL A 10 -16.67 1.74 40.87
N THR A 11 -17.30 1.90 39.71
CA THR A 11 -18.06 0.82 39.07
C THR A 11 -17.12 0.02 38.17
N ASP A 12 -16.87 -1.23 38.55
CA ASP A 12 -16.17 -2.21 37.71
C ASP A 12 -16.98 -2.50 36.45
N ALA A 13 -16.50 -2.03 35.31
CA ALA A 13 -17.00 -2.42 34.00
C ALA A 13 -16.47 -3.81 33.65
N SER A 14 -17.26 -4.84 33.96
CA SER A 14 -17.01 -6.22 33.55
C SER A 14 -17.17 -6.34 32.04
N CYS A 15 -16.06 -6.42 31.31
CA CYS A 15 -16.03 -6.74 29.88
C CYS A 15 -16.48 -8.19 29.68
N GLN A 16 -17.75 -8.40 29.37
CA GLN A 16 -18.24 -9.68 28.86
C GLN A 16 -17.67 -9.90 27.45
N VAL A 17 -16.77 -10.87 27.34
CA VAL A 17 -16.28 -11.39 26.07
C VAL A 17 -17.38 -12.25 25.46
N SER A 18 -18.11 -11.71 24.50
CA SER A 18 -19.07 -12.44 23.67
C SER A 18 -18.32 -13.35 22.70
N SER A 19 -18.44 -14.66 22.92
CA SER A 19 -17.92 -15.69 22.02
C SER A 19 -18.55 -15.58 20.61
N PRO A 20 -17.79 -15.84 19.54
CA PRO A 20 -18.33 -15.84 18.17
C PRO A 20 -19.25 -17.06 17.94
N PRO A 21 -20.26 -16.94 17.06
CA PRO A 21 -21.16 -18.04 16.75
C PRO A 21 -20.41 -19.17 16.01
N VAL A 22 -20.57 -20.38 16.55
CA VAL A 22 -20.15 -21.64 15.92
C VAL A 22 -21.10 -21.92 14.76
N ILE A 23 -20.62 -21.74 13.53
CA ILE A 23 -21.33 -22.16 12.32
C ILE A 23 -21.11 -23.67 12.19
N ASN A 24 -22.14 -24.44 12.55
CA ASN A 24 -22.22 -25.87 12.28
C ASN A 24 -22.62 -26.08 10.82
N ASP A 25 -21.65 -26.30 9.94
CA ASP A 25 -21.91 -26.80 8.59
C ASP A 25 -22.12 -28.32 8.65
N ALA A 26 -23.38 -28.73 8.48
CA ALA A 26 -23.75 -30.13 8.27
C ALA A 26 -23.43 -30.57 6.83
N PRO A 27 -23.08 -31.86 6.61
CA PRO A 27 -22.74 -32.37 5.29
C PRO A 27 -24.02 -32.80 4.55
N THR A 28 -24.30 -32.18 3.42
CA THR A 28 -25.25 -32.74 2.44
C THR A 28 -24.50 -33.49 1.36
N SER A 29 -25.01 -34.69 1.15
CA SER A 29 -24.48 -35.80 0.39
C SER A 29 -24.58 -35.63 -1.13
N SER A 30 -23.79 -36.49 -1.78
CA SER A 30 -24.09 -37.16 -3.06
C SER A 30 -24.19 -36.29 -4.32
N LEU A 31 -23.20 -36.42 -5.20
CA LEU A 31 -23.48 -36.55 -6.64
C LEU A 31 -22.33 -37.26 -7.38
N ILE A 32 -22.65 -38.46 -7.86
CA ILE A 32 -22.23 -39.09 -9.12
C ILE A 32 -20.72 -39.17 -9.42
N LYS A 33 -20.14 -40.35 -9.13
CA LYS A 33 -18.93 -40.86 -9.82
C LYS A 33 -19.36 -41.52 -11.12
N THR A 34 -19.09 -40.89 -12.26
CA THR A 34 -18.97 -41.60 -13.54
C THR A 34 -17.53 -42.02 -13.74
N SER A 35 -17.41 -43.33 -13.94
CA SER A 35 -16.23 -44.07 -14.32
C SER A 35 -15.71 -43.60 -15.67
N GLN A 36 -14.45 -43.14 -15.75
CA GLN A 36 -13.66 -43.31 -16.96
C GLN A 36 -12.27 -43.85 -16.62
N LYS A 37 -12.00 -44.92 -17.36
CA LYS A 37 -10.94 -45.91 -17.30
C LYS A 37 -9.98 -45.55 -18.42
N GLU A 38 -8.76 -45.10 -18.11
CA GLU A 38 -7.64 -45.01 -19.05
C GLU A 38 -6.35 -45.25 -18.23
N THR A 39 -5.91 -46.52 -18.16
CA THR A 39 -4.73 -47.06 -18.87
C THR A 39 -3.42 -46.35 -18.58
N SER A 40 -2.73 -46.96 -17.62
CA SER A 40 -1.29 -47.01 -17.38
C SER A 40 -0.37 -46.71 -18.56
N THR A 41 0.62 -45.85 -18.32
CA THR A 41 1.97 -46.01 -18.90
C THR A 41 2.99 -45.41 -17.93
N ALA A 42 3.54 -46.27 -17.07
CA ALA A 42 4.64 -45.94 -16.18
C ALA A 42 5.94 -45.85 -17.01
N THR A 43 6.48 -44.65 -17.17
CA THR A 43 7.87 -44.47 -17.63
C THR A 43 8.73 -44.10 -16.42
N VAL A 44 9.44 -45.10 -15.92
CA VAL A 44 10.51 -44.94 -14.92
C VAL A 44 11.63 -44.13 -15.57
N ARG A 45 11.83 -42.90 -15.12
CA ARG A 45 13.03 -42.10 -15.44
C ARG A 45 13.87 -41.94 -14.18
N THR A 46 14.82 -42.85 -14.04
CA THR A 46 15.99 -42.69 -13.16
C THR A 46 16.85 -41.56 -13.72
N SER A 47 16.90 -40.42 -13.02
CA SER A 47 17.89 -39.38 -13.28
C SER A 47 18.90 -39.35 -12.13
N SER A 48 20.07 -39.86 -12.47
CA SER A 48 21.31 -39.90 -11.74
C SER A 48 21.79 -38.50 -11.37
N SER A 49 21.71 -38.17 -10.08
CA SER A 49 22.28 -36.94 -9.51
C SER A 49 23.80 -37.10 -9.38
N LYS A 50 24.53 -36.59 -10.37
CA LYS A 50 25.99 -36.53 -10.41
C LYS A 50 26.45 -35.36 -9.53
N ARG A 51 26.98 -35.68 -8.34
CA ARG A 51 27.66 -34.72 -7.45
C ARG A 51 28.86 -34.12 -8.17
N ILE A 52 28.88 -32.79 -8.28
CA ILE A 52 30.08 -32.00 -8.60
C ILE A 52 30.59 -31.44 -7.26
N PRO A 53 31.84 -31.68 -6.85
CA PRO A 53 32.43 -31.03 -5.70
C PRO A 53 32.78 -29.58 -6.06
N SER A 54 32.07 -28.61 -5.48
CA SER A 54 32.44 -27.20 -5.58
C SER A 54 33.57 -26.90 -4.58
N ASN A 55 34.81 -26.91 -5.08
CA ASN A 55 35.93 -26.23 -4.44
C ASN A 55 35.66 -24.72 -4.44
N SER A 56 35.39 -24.15 -3.27
CA SER A 56 35.41 -22.71 -3.07
C SER A 56 36.80 -22.31 -2.54
N PRO A 57 37.53 -21.40 -3.21
CA PRO A 57 38.79 -20.89 -2.71
C PRO A 57 38.56 -19.90 -1.54
N ASN A 58 39.51 -19.94 -0.61
CA ASN A 58 39.69 -19.01 0.50
C ASN A 58 39.54 -17.55 0.06
N VAL A 59 38.59 -16.84 0.68
CA VAL A 59 38.59 -15.36 0.69
C VAL A 59 39.22 -14.93 2.02
N PRO A 60 40.30 -14.13 2.00
CA PRO A 60 40.93 -13.64 3.22
C PRO A 60 40.03 -12.61 3.92
N THR A 61 39.85 -12.83 5.22
CA THR A 61 39.24 -11.89 6.16
C THR A 61 40.07 -10.60 6.24
N PRO A 62 39.46 -9.41 6.09
CA PRO A 62 40.17 -8.16 6.36
C PRO A 62 40.42 -8.02 7.86
N VAL A 63 41.71 -7.89 8.19
CA VAL A 63 42.25 -7.48 9.49
C VAL A 63 41.71 -6.08 9.79
N LEU A 64 40.85 -5.98 10.81
CA LEU A 64 40.46 -4.70 11.40
C LEU A 64 41.56 -4.31 12.39
N ASP A 65 42.49 -3.49 11.91
CA ASP A 65 43.47 -2.83 12.76
C ASP A 65 42.76 -1.88 13.72
N ARG A 66 43.05 -2.13 14.98
CA ARG A 66 42.50 -1.48 16.15
C ARG A 66 43.57 -0.52 16.67
N THR A 67 43.56 0.70 16.16
CA THR A 67 44.24 1.87 16.73
C THR A 67 43.21 3.00 16.71
N GLY A 68 42.62 3.40 17.83
CA GLY A 68 43.33 4.04 18.92
C GLY A 68 43.47 5.52 18.60
N SER A 69 42.47 6.34 18.94
CA SER A 69 42.70 7.74 19.32
C SER A 69 41.46 8.30 19.98
N VAL A 70 41.54 8.32 21.31
CA VAL A 70 40.65 9.05 22.20
C VAL A 70 41.15 10.49 22.16
N ASN A 71 40.38 11.41 21.59
CA ASN A 71 40.59 12.83 21.83
C ASN A 71 39.25 13.50 22.17
N ASN A 72 39.01 13.55 23.47
CA ASN A 72 38.10 14.46 24.14
C ASN A 72 38.52 15.89 23.79
N HIS A 73 37.68 16.64 23.07
CA HIS A 73 37.71 18.10 23.10
C HIS A 73 36.34 18.59 23.55
N SER A 74 36.26 18.76 24.87
CA SER A 74 35.23 19.47 25.60
C SER A 74 35.32 20.95 25.22
N HIS A 75 34.57 21.37 24.21
CA HIS A 75 34.27 22.79 24.00
C HIS A 75 32.78 23.01 24.22
N SER A 76 32.45 23.36 25.46
CA SER A 76 31.21 24.02 25.83
C SER A 76 31.19 25.41 25.17
N PRO A 77 30.20 25.74 24.33
CA PRO A 77 29.95 27.13 23.98
C PRO A 77 29.21 27.82 25.14
N PRO A 78 29.50 29.11 25.41
CA PRO A 78 28.85 29.85 26.47
C PRO A 78 27.38 30.11 26.11
N PHE A 79 26.52 29.99 27.13
CA PHE A 79 25.15 30.49 27.13
C PHE A 79 25.11 31.91 26.54
N ARG A 80 24.44 32.08 25.40
CA ARG A 80 23.96 33.38 24.94
C ARG A 80 22.47 33.42 25.18
N ASP A 81 22.07 34.31 26.09
CA ASP A 81 20.71 34.77 26.27
C ASP A 81 20.16 35.29 24.93
N LEU A 82 19.18 34.57 24.39
CA LEU A 82 18.35 35.05 23.31
C LEU A 82 17.34 36.04 23.89
N SER A 83 17.79 37.29 23.93
CA SER A 83 16.91 38.45 24.01
C SER A 83 15.96 38.46 22.82
N TYR A 84 14.71 38.75 23.15
CA TYR A 84 13.54 38.93 22.29
C TYR A 84 13.83 39.95 21.18
N THR A 85 14.16 39.50 19.97
CA THR A 85 14.23 40.36 18.78
C THR A 85 12.82 40.74 18.35
N GLN A 86 12.40 41.94 18.75
CA GLN A 86 11.31 42.67 18.12
C GLN A 86 11.67 42.90 16.64
N PHE A 87 11.05 42.14 15.74
CA PHE A 87 11.02 42.50 14.33
C PHE A 87 10.10 43.72 14.17
N SER A 88 10.74 44.88 14.13
CA SER A 88 10.17 46.14 13.65
C SER A 88 9.84 45.97 12.17
N CYS A 89 8.56 45.79 11.86
CA CYS A 89 8.03 45.86 10.51
C CYS A 89 8.07 47.32 10.08
N SER A 90 9.06 47.66 9.25
CA SER A 90 9.18 48.96 8.60
C SER A 90 7.93 49.23 7.76
N GLN A 91 7.18 50.26 8.16
CA GLN A 91 6.16 50.90 7.34
C GLN A 91 6.82 51.40 6.05
N SER A 92 6.55 50.75 4.91
CA SER A 92 6.69 51.39 3.61
C SER A 92 5.34 51.99 3.23
N GLN A 93 5.31 53.31 3.15
CA GLN A 93 4.17 54.07 2.69
C GLN A 93 4.01 53.93 1.17
N HIS A 94 2.82 53.49 0.78
CA HIS A 94 1.96 54.14 -0.21
C HIS A 94 2.48 54.37 -1.64
N THR A 95 2.08 53.47 -2.55
CA THR A 95 1.66 53.83 -3.91
C THR A 95 0.46 52.99 -4.34
N GLN A 96 -0.70 53.66 -4.33
CA GLN A 96 -1.89 53.48 -5.18
C GLN A 96 -2.57 52.10 -5.28
N GLN A 97 -3.78 52.11 -4.72
CA GLN A 97 -4.91 51.20 -4.81
C GLN A 97 -4.98 50.28 -6.05
N GLY A 98 -4.49 49.05 -5.90
CA GLY A 98 -5.06 47.87 -6.52
C GLY A 98 -5.41 46.92 -5.38
N HIS A 99 -6.66 46.49 -5.27
CA HIS A 99 -7.04 45.47 -4.29
C HIS A 99 -6.09 44.28 -4.46
N PRO A 100 -5.33 43.86 -3.43
CA PRO A 100 -4.52 42.66 -3.54
C PRO A 100 -5.51 41.53 -3.83
N HIS A 101 -5.46 40.96 -5.04
CA HIS A 101 -6.26 39.81 -5.38
C HIS A 101 -5.89 38.70 -4.41
N THR A 102 -6.69 38.54 -3.35
CA THR A 102 -6.58 37.42 -2.43
C THR A 102 -6.99 36.19 -3.22
N GLU A 103 -6.02 35.57 -3.87
CA GLU A 103 -6.24 34.36 -4.64
C GLU A 103 -6.86 33.32 -3.72
N LEU A 104 -7.99 32.74 -4.13
CA LEU A 104 -8.71 31.77 -3.31
C LEU A 104 -7.92 30.47 -3.23
N VAL A 105 -7.18 30.29 -2.14
CA VAL A 105 -6.44 29.05 -1.88
C VAL A 105 -7.36 27.98 -1.31
N SER A 106 -7.51 26.88 -2.04
CA SER A 106 -8.26 25.69 -1.63
C SER A 106 -7.39 24.43 -1.66
N LEU A 107 -7.86 23.34 -1.06
CA LEU A 107 -7.17 22.03 -1.06
C LEU A 107 -6.82 21.49 -2.46
N ASN A 108 -7.45 22.01 -3.52
CA ASN A 108 -7.18 21.60 -4.90
C ASN A 108 -6.11 22.44 -5.59
N ASN A 109 -5.97 23.73 -5.22
CA ASN A 109 -5.04 24.67 -5.86
C ASN A 109 -3.76 24.91 -5.04
N PHE A 110 -3.75 24.58 -3.75
CA PHE A 110 -2.68 25.04 -2.85
C PHE A 110 -1.26 24.53 -3.21
N GLU A 111 -1.12 23.42 -3.92
CA GLU A 111 0.22 22.92 -4.35
C GLU A 111 0.77 23.71 -5.54
N GLN A 112 -0.08 24.43 -6.27
CA GLN A 112 0.28 25.18 -7.47
C GLN A 112 0.68 26.61 -7.16
N VAL A 113 0.29 27.13 -5.99
CA VAL A 113 0.55 28.50 -5.58
C VAL A 113 1.82 28.53 -4.71
N PRO A 114 2.99 28.92 -5.26
CA PRO A 114 4.22 29.00 -4.49
C PRO A 114 4.13 30.15 -3.47
N ARG A 115 4.53 29.88 -2.21
CA ARG A 115 4.76 30.88 -1.12
C ARG A 115 3.54 31.34 -0.31
N ILE A 116 2.51 30.53 -0.16
CA ILE A 116 1.45 30.85 0.81
C ILE A 116 1.98 30.53 2.21
N LYS A 117 2.26 31.57 3.01
CA LYS A 117 2.63 31.44 4.42
C LYS A 117 1.42 31.10 5.30
N ASP A 118 0.24 31.51 4.86
CA ASP A 118 -1.00 31.36 5.62
C ASP A 118 -1.81 30.12 5.19
N VAL A 119 -2.58 29.64 6.15
CA VAL A 119 -3.49 28.50 6.04
C VAL A 119 -4.63 28.81 5.05
N PHE A 120 -5.16 27.78 4.38
CA PHE A 120 -6.23 27.85 3.36
C PHE A 120 -7.28 28.94 3.60
N ASN A 121 -7.59 29.74 2.57
CA ASN A 121 -8.61 30.79 2.65
C ASN A 121 -10.03 30.29 2.32
N SER A 122 -10.16 29.10 1.71
CA SER A 122 -11.47 28.54 1.36
C SER A 122 -12.19 27.98 2.61
N PRO A 123 -13.37 28.50 3.01
CA PRO A 123 -14.11 28.02 4.19
C PRO A 123 -14.43 26.52 4.14
N ARG A 124 -14.78 26.01 2.96
CA ARG A 124 -15.02 24.58 2.71
C ARG A 124 -13.78 23.73 2.96
N SER A 125 -12.60 24.25 2.63
CA SER A 125 -11.33 23.55 2.87
C SER A 125 -10.99 23.48 4.35
N LEU A 126 -11.25 24.57 5.09
CA LEU A 126 -11.08 24.62 6.54
C LEU A 126 -12.05 23.64 7.24
N LYS A 127 -13.33 23.65 6.85
CA LYS A 127 -14.34 22.72 7.36
C LYS A 127 -13.96 21.25 7.11
N ALA A 128 -13.43 20.93 5.92
CA ALA A 128 -12.97 19.58 5.62
C ALA A 128 -11.78 19.14 6.51
N CYS A 129 -10.83 20.04 6.77
CA CYS A 129 -9.71 19.75 7.69
C CYS A 129 -10.20 19.54 9.12
N GLN A 130 -11.19 20.33 9.56
CA GLN A 130 -11.80 20.18 10.88
C GLN A 130 -12.51 18.83 11.05
N ILE A 131 -13.28 18.38 10.04
CA ILE A 131 -13.97 17.07 10.05
C ILE A 131 -12.97 15.92 10.11
N GLU A 132 -11.87 16.00 9.36
CA GLU A 132 -10.82 14.96 9.36
C GLU A 132 -9.91 15.04 10.60
N GLY A 133 -10.04 16.05 11.46
CA GLY A 133 -9.16 16.27 12.62
C GLY A 133 -7.71 16.57 12.24
N VAL A 134 -7.50 17.23 11.09
CA VAL A 134 -6.18 17.54 10.54
C VAL A 134 -5.86 19.02 10.73
N ASN A 135 -4.69 19.32 11.29
CA ASN A 135 -4.21 20.69 11.37
C ASN A 135 -3.84 21.20 9.98
N PRO A 136 -4.38 22.34 9.51
CA PRO A 136 -4.08 22.84 8.18
C PRO A 136 -2.58 23.10 7.91
N THR A 137 -1.83 23.45 8.94
CA THR A 137 -0.38 23.68 8.87
C THR A 137 0.43 22.40 8.61
N GLU A 138 -0.10 21.22 8.94
CA GLU A 138 0.52 19.92 8.64
C GLU A 138 0.40 19.52 7.17
N LEU A 139 -0.51 20.16 6.43
CA LEU A 139 -0.70 19.95 4.99
C LEU A 139 0.27 20.79 4.14
N LEU A 140 1.05 21.68 4.76
CA LEU A 140 2.04 22.48 4.07
C LEU A 140 3.29 21.64 3.74
N PRO A 141 3.87 21.80 2.52
CA PRO A 141 5.16 21.23 2.19
C PRO A 141 6.23 21.73 3.17
N ARG A 142 7.15 20.86 3.57
CA ARG A 142 8.28 21.21 4.43
C ARG A 142 9.60 20.95 3.74
N GLU A 143 10.56 21.84 3.96
CA GLU A 143 11.89 21.71 3.38
C GLU A 143 12.74 20.72 4.18
N THR A 144 13.83 20.22 3.59
CA THR A 144 14.79 19.34 4.29
C THR A 144 15.34 19.99 5.55
N ASN A 145 15.52 21.32 5.53
CA ASN A 145 16.07 22.11 6.62
C ASN A 145 15.22 22.02 7.89
N ASP A 146 13.90 21.87 7.76
CA ASP A 146 12.98 21.70 8.91
C ASP A 146 13.22 20.38 9.67
N PHE A 147 13.87 19.40 9.03
CA PHE A 147 14.19 18.10 9.60
C PHE A 147 15.65 17.99 10.06
N MET A 148 16.46 19.01 9.82
CA MET A 148 17.87 19.10 10.24
C MET A 148 17.95 19.62 11.68
N GLY A 149 17.83 18.71 12.64
CA GLY A 149 18.12 19.01 14.05
C GLY A 149 19.62 19.03 14.35
N PRO A 150 20.05 19.55 15.52
CA PRO A 150 21.44 19.50 15.94
C PRO A 150 21.95 18.05 15.97
N GLY A 151 23.02 17.78 15.23
CA GLY A 151 23.61 16.44 15.11
C GLY A 151 22.87 15.46 14.19
N VAL A 152 21.82 15.89 13.47
CA VAL A 152 21.13 15.04 12.48
C VAL A 152 21.82 15.19 11.11
N PRO A 153 22.46 14.15 10.56
CA PRO A 153 23.06 14.23 9.23
C PRO A 153 22.00 14.41 8.15
N GLU A 154 22.36 15.11 7.07
CA GLU A 154 21.47 15.48 5.98
C GLU A 154 20.72 14.28 5.37
N ASN A 155 21.38 13.12 5.26
CA ASN A 155 20.76 11.90 4.74
C ASN A 155 19.57 11.45 5.61
N ILE A 156 19.68 11.50 6.94
CA ILE A 156 18.59 11.15 7.84
C ILE A 156 17.47 12.20 7.76
N ALA A 157 17.81 13.48 7.65
CA ALA A 157 16.83 14.55 7.45
C ALA A 157 16.02 14.33 6.16
N ARG A 158 16.68 13.93 5.06
CA ARG A 158 16.03 13.59 3.79
C ARG A 158 15.07 12.40 3.92
N ILE A 159 15.47 11.34 4.64
CA ILE A 159 14.59 10.19 4.91
C ILE A 159 13.36 10.62 5.71
N ARG A 160 13.54 11.46 6.74
CA ARG A 160 12.44 12.01 7.56
C ARG A 160 11.50 12.87 6.71
N GLN A 161 12.04 13.74 5.86
CA GLN A 161 11.26 14.56 4.94
C GLN A 161 10.43 13.69 3.98
N MET A 162 11.02 12.65 3.38
CA MET A 162 10.29 11.73 2.50
C MET A 162 9.14 11.02 3.24
N ALA A 163 9.39 10.57 4.47
CA ALA A 163 8.35 9.95 5.30
C ALA A 163 7.23 10.94 5.65
N TYR A 164 7.57 12.19 5.95
CA TYR A 164 6.61 13.27 6.19
C TYR A 164 5.78 13.56 4.93
N GLU A 165 6.40 13.76 3.77
CA GLU A 165 5.70 14.05 2.51
C GLU A 165 4.75 12.93 2.11
N ASN A 166 5.13 11.67 2.34
CA ASN A 166 4.24 10.53 2.10
C ASN A 166 2.99 10.58 3.00
N ARG A 167 3.17 10.82 4.31
CA ARG A 167 2.04 10.96 5.25
C ARG A 167 1.17 12.17 4.91
N ARG A 168 1.80 13.30 4.61
CA ARG A 168 1.17 14.55 4.19
C ARG A 168 0.26 14.32 2.99
N LYS A 169 0.76 13.68 1.92
CA LYS A 169 -0.03 13.37 0.72
C LYS A 169 -1.25 12.50 1.01
N VAL A 170 -1.10 11.48 1.86
CA VAL A 170 -2.23 10.60 2.26
C VAL A 170 -3.29 11.37 3.05
N THR A 171 -2.86 12.23 3.98
CA THR A 171 -3.77 13.07 4.76
C THR A 171 -4.45 14.12 3.90
N LEU A 172 -3.71 14.74 2.98
CA LEU A 172 -4.22 15.72 2.04
C LEU A 172 -5.32 15.13 1.13
N GLU A 173 -5.09 13.93 0.60
CA GLU A 173 -6.04 13.22 -0.24
C GLU A 173 -7.34 12.90 0.51
N ARG A 174 -7.26 12.55 1.81
CA ARG A 174 -8.45 12.37 2.66
C ARG A 174 -9.23 13.68 2.80
N ALA A 175 -8.54 14.77 3.13
CA ALA A 175 -9.16 16.09 3.24
C ALA A 175 -9.82 16.55 1.92
N ARG A 176 -9.19 16.26 0.77
CA ARG A 176 -9.76 16.54 -0.56
C ARG A 176 -11.09 15.82 -0.78
N ARG A 177 -11.16 14.52 -0.47
CA ARG A 177 -12.41 13.74 -0.58
C ARG A 177 -13.51 14.28 0.32
N THR A 178 -13.18 14.65 1.54
CA THR A 178 -14.17 15.20 2.50
C THR A 178 -14.66 16.57 2.06
N ARG A 179 -13.80 17.41 1.47
CA ARG A 179 -14.21 18.66 0.83
C ARG A 179 -15.16 18.41 -0.34
N GLU A 180 -14.87 17.42 -1.20
CA GLU A 180 -15.75 17.08 -2.33
C GLU A 180 -17.14 16.65 -1.85
N LYS A 181 -17.22 15.84 -0.79
CA LYS A 181 -18.50 15.46 -0.16
C LYS A 181 -19.29 16.68 0.30
N ILE A 182 -18.65 17.61 1.02
CA ILE A 182 -19.30 18.87 1.46
C ILE A 182 -19.86 19.65 0.27
N VAL A 183 -19.09 19.77 -0.81
CA VAL A 183 -19.53 20.49 -2.01
C VAL A 183 -20.74 19.80 -2.65
N THR A 184 -20.73 18.48 -2.76
CA THR A 184 -21.86 17.72 -3.32
C THR A 184 -23.10 17.82 -2.45
N GLU A 185 -22.96 17.69 -1.13
CA GLU A 185 -24.09 17.83 -0.18
C GLU A 185 -24.70 19.23 -0.21
N GLU A 186 -23.87 20.28 -0.28
CA GLU A 186 -24.35 21.66 -0.42
C GLU A 186 -25.10 21.87 -1.74
N GLN A 187 -24.58 21.34 -2.85
CA GLN A 187 -25.25 21.40 -4.16
C GLN A 187 -26.58 20.63 -4.18
N GLU A 188 -26.65 19.45 -3.57
CA GLU A 188 -27.90 18.68 -3.47
C GLU A 188 -28.94 19.39 -2.58
N ASN A 189 -28.50 20.12 -1.57
CA ASN A 189 -29.40 20.87 -0.69
C ASN A 189 -29.96 22.12 -1.37
N GLU A 190 -29.15 22.87 -2.13
CA GLU A 190 -29.61 24.02 -2.92
C GLU A 190 -30.71 23.63 -3.92
N VAL A 191 -30.56 22.49 -4.61
CA VAL A 191 -31.57 21.99 -5.56
C VAL A 191 -32.88 21.59 -4.88
N LYS A 192 -32.84 21.11 -3.62
CA LYS A 192 -34.05 20.74 -2.86
C LYS A 192 -34.78 21.96 -2.29
N THR A 193 -34.06 23.01 -1.90
CA THR A 193 -34.68 24.21 -1.32
C THR A 193 -35.39 25.07 -2.37
N ASP A 194 -34.89 25.10 -3.60
CA ASP A 194 -35.51 25.88 -4.68
C ASP A 194 -36.72 25.16 -5.32
N GLY A 195 -36.83 23.84 -5.14
CA GLY A 195 -37.93 23.03 -5.66
C GLY A 195 -39.18 22.97 -4.78
N ASN A 196 -39.12 23.43 -3.52
CA ASN A 196 -40.19 23.21 -2.53
C ASN A 196 -40.99 24.46 -2.12
N THR A 197 -40.87 25.58 -2.86
CA THR A 197 -41.64 26.82 -2.60
C THR A 197 -42.77 27.11 -3.59
N LYS A 198 -43.15 26.15 -4.45
CA LYS A 198 -44.30 26.30 -5.36
C LYS A 198 -45.13 25.01 -5.49
N SER A 199 -45.83 24.62 -4.44
CA SER A 199 -47.15 23.96 -4.52
C SER A 199 -47.57 23.41 -3.15
N GLU A 200 -48.00 24.28 -2.24
CA GLU A 200 -48.91 23.87 -1.16
C GLU A 200 -50.26 24.54 -1.42
N ASP A 201 -51.07 23.88 -2.25
CA ASP A 201 -52.53 23.93 -2.19
C ASP A 201 -53.11 22.78 -3.04
N ALA A 202 -52.93 21.55 -2.58
CA ALA A 202 -53.79 20.43 -2.95
C ALA A 202 -53.66 19.31 -1.91
N LYS A 203 -54.74 19.14 -1.14
CA LYS A 203 -54.97 18.04 -0.20
C LYS A 203 -55.12 16.70 -0.92
N GLY A 204 -54.79 15.64 -0.19
CA GLY A 204 -55.13 14.24 -0.48
C GLY A 204 -53.93 13.48 -1.01
N ASP A 205 -53.70 12.22 -0.70
CA ASP A 205 -54.44 11.22 0.04
C ASP A 205 -53.43 10.07 0.26
N GLN A 206 -53.71 9.20 1.20
CA GLN A 206 -52.85 8.09 1.59
C GLN A 206 -52.56 7.13 0.42
N GLY A 207 -51.32 6.67 0.31
CA GLY A 207 -50.96 5.64 -0.66
C GLY A 207 -49.54 5.14 -0.47
N GLU A 208 -49.41 4.06 0.29
CA GLU A 208 -48.25 3.18 0.33
C GLU A 208 -47.74 2.88 -1.09
N LYS A 209 -46.41 2.99 -1.32
CA LYS A 209 -45.64 2.03 -2.13
C LYS A 209 -44.14 2.33 -2.22
N GLU A 210 -43.41 1.28 -1.86
CA GLU A 210 -42.25 0.70 -2.53
C GLU A 210 -40.93 1.49 -2.66
N GLU A 211 -39.95 0.94 -1.94
CA GLU A 211 -38.52 1.01 -2.18
C GLU A 211 -38.16 0.69 -3.64
N GLN A 212 -37.74 1.70 -4.39
CA GLN A 212 -36.88 1.48 -5.54
C GLN A 212 -35.90 2.65 -5.70
N LYS A 213 -34.83 2.60 -4.90
CA LYS A 213 -33.73 3.56 -4.97
C LYS A 213 -32.40 2.83 -5.02
N GLN A 214 -31.96 2.47 -6.22
CA GLN A 214 -30.53 2.34 -6.52
C GLN A 214 -30.32 2.33 -8.03
N MET A 215 -29.30 3.07 -8.46
CA MET A 215 -28.71 3.20 -9.80
C MET A 215 -29.00 4.56 -10.45
N ASN A 216 -28.19 5.58 -10.09
CA ASN A 216 -27.78 6.66 -11.00
C ASN A 216 -26.68 7.50 -10.34
N ALA A 217 -25.42 7.08 -10.51
CA ALA A 217 -24.26 7.94 -10.26
C ALA A 217 -23.05 7.41 -11.05
N ALA A 218 -22.95 7.75 -12.34
CA ALA A 218 -21.74 7.55 -13.11
C ALA A 218 -21.67 8.51 -14.31
N ASN A 219 -21.59 9.82 -14.05
CA ASN A 219 -21.08 10.79 -15.01
C ASN A 219 -19.99 11.62 -14.33
N SER A 220 -18.74 11.16 -14.44
CA SER A 220 -17.55 11.96 -14.18
C SER A 220 -16.54 11.73 -15.31
N PRO A 221 -16.11 12.77 -16.03
CA PRO A 221 -15.09 12.65 -17.07
C PRO A 221 -13.71 12.54 -16.42
N ARG A 222 -13.13 11.34 -16.44
CA ARG A 222 -11.73 11.11 -16.07
C ARG A 222 -10.80 11.66 -17.16
N THR A 223 -10.13 12.75 -16.85
CA THR A 223 -8.89 13.21 -17.48
C THR A 223 -7.78 12.19 -17.21
N THR A 224 -7.22 11.60 -18.27
CA THR A 224 -6.06 10.70 -18.17
C THR A 224 -4.77 11.51 -18.37
N PRO A 225 -3.76 11.38 -17.50
CA PRO A 225 -2.46 11.97 -17.77
C PRO A 225 -1.66 11.08 -18.75
N ALA A 226 -1.01 11.75 -19.69
CA ALA A 226 -0.14 11.16 -20.70
C ALA A 226 0.96 10.29 -20.07
N ARG A 227 1.10 9.07 -20.59
CA ARG A 227 2.12 8.11 -20.19
C ARG A 227 3.35 8.31 -21.08
N ASN A 228 4.40 8.91 -20.52
CA ASN A 228 5.70 9.05 -21.16
C ASN A 228 6.35 7.67 -21.35
N SER A 229 6.52 7.24 -22.59
CA SER A 229 7.25 6.02 -22.93
C SER A 229 8.76 6.30 -22.95
N THR A 230 9.48 5.81 -21.95
CA THR A 230 10.94 5.64 -21.99
C THR A 230 11.25 4.19 -22.34
N THR A 231 11.21 3.86 -23.63
CA THR A 231 11.80 2.62 -24.16
C THR A 231 13.25 2.87 -24.47
N TYR A 232 14.13 2.51 -23.53
CA TYR A 232 15.53 2.28 -23.81
C TYR A 232 15.66 0.98 -24.60
N GLY A 233 16.14 1.11 -25.83
CA GLY A 233 16.51 -0.01 -26.67
C GLY A 233 17.74 -0.74 -26.12
N ARG A 234 17.67 -2.07 -26.12
CA ARG A 234 18.86 -2.93 -26.20
C ARG A 234 18.44 -4.34 -26.57
N GLY A 235 19.10 -4.89 -27.58
CA GLY A 235 19.23 -6.34 -27.73
C GLY A 235 18.66 -6.93 -29.01
N SER A 236 19.21 -6.53 -30.15
CA SER A 236 19.29 -7.38 -31.34
C SER A 236 19.85 -8.75 -30.95
N ARG A 237 19.15 -9.83 -31.33
CA ARG A 237 19.77 -11.11 -31.68
C ARG A 237 18.81 -11.98 -32.48
N SER A 238 19.08 -11.97 -33.78
CA SER A 238 18.90 -13.00 -34.79
C SER A 238 18.29 -14.34 -34.37
N SER A 239 17.25 -14.75 -35.09
CA SER A 239 17.16 -16.12 -35.62
C SER A 239 16.39 -16.11 -36.93
N SER A 240 17.17 -16.36 -37.98
CA SER A 240 16.81 -16.69 -39.35
C SER A 240 15.80 -17.84 -39.46
N LEU A 241 14.78 -17.69 -40.30
CA LEU A 241 14.32 -18.79 -41.15
C LEU A 241 13.96 -18.30 -42.57
N PRO A 242 14.28 -19.09 -43.61
CA PRO A 242 14.21 -18.68 -45.01
C PRO A 242 12.94 -19.20 -45.70
N TRP A 243 12.47 -18.43 -46.68
CA TRP A 243 11.74 -18.83 -47.89
C TRP A 243 10.68 -19.95 -47.79
N ARG A 244 9.40 -19.56 -47.78
CA ARG A 244 8.39 -20.24 -48.60
C ARG A 244 7.65 -19.23 -49.47
N THR A 245 8.06 -19.22 -50.73
CA THR A 245 7.36 -18.63 -51.86
C THR A 245 6.07 -19.40 -52.11
N SER A 246 4.93 -18.74 -51.98
CA SER A 246 3.67 -19.14 -52.62
C SER A 246 3.26 -18.07 -53.62
N PRO A 247 2.94 -18.42 -54.87
CA PRO A 247 2.56 -17.47 -55.90
C PRO A 247 1.07 -17.13 -55.79
N SER A 248 0.81 -15.83 -55.85
CA SER A 248 -0.33 -15.23 -56.55
C SER A 248 -1.74 -15.82 -56.33
N ARG A 249 -2.49 -15.17 -55.44
CA ARG A 249 -3.80 -14.60 -55.82
C ARG A 249 -4.02 -13.36 -54.99
N SER A 250 -3.52 -12.25 -55.54
CA SER A 250 -3.89 -10.90 -55.14
C SER A 250 -5.40 -10.74 -55.32
N ARG A 251 -6.15 -11.03 -54.25
CA ARG A 251 -7.36 -10.27 -53.98
C ARG A 251 -6.88 -9.05 -53.24
N HIS A 252 -6.69 -7.96 -53.97
CA HIS A 252 -6.81 -6.63 -53.42
C HIS A 252 -8.22 -6.48 -52.85
N THR A 253 -8.50 -7.09 -51.69
CA THR A 253 -9.34 -6.41 -50.72
C THR A 253 -8.50 -5.21 -50.36
N SER A 254 -8.83 -4.09 -51.00
CA SER A 254 -8.41 -2.79 -50.55
C SER A 254 -8.64 -2.79 -49.04
N ILE A 255 -7.54 -2.93 -48.31
CA ILE A 255 -7.35 -2.39 -46.98
C ILE A 255 -7.60 -0.91 -47.21
N GLY A 256 -8.89 -0.57 -47.26
CA GLY A 256 -9.35 0.76 -47.05
C GLY A 256 -8.67 1.10 -45.75
N ARG A 257 -7.72 2.03 -45.84
CA ARG A 257 -7.30 2.78 -44.68
C ARG A 257 -8.62 3.14 -44.02
N PHE A 258 -8.95 2.48 -42.91
CA PHE A 258 -9.84 3.04 -41.94
C PHE A 258 -9.11 4.30 -41.57
N THR A 259 -9.42 5.38 -42.29
CA THR A 259 -9.13 6.73 -41.88
C THR A 259 -9.77 6.78 -40.51
N ARG A 260 -8.92 6.54 -39.51
CA ARG A 260 -9.16 6.84 -38.10
C ARG A 260 -9.16 8.36 -37.92
N ASP A 261 -9.13 9.14 -39.01
CA ASP A 261 -9.86 10.37 -39.03
C ASP A 261 -11.32 10.05 -38.74
N LYS A 262 -11.70 10.47 -37.53
CA LYS A 262 -13.04 10.78 -37.09
C LYS A 262 -13.78 11.55 -38.20
N SER A 263 -14.20 10.88 -39.25
CA SER A 263 -15.44 11.25 -39.89
C SER A 263 -16.42 11.10 -38.75
N TYR A 264 -16.74 12.21 -38.09
CA TYR A 264 -18.03 12.47 -37.52
C TYR A 264 -19.00 12.05 -38.60
N GLY A 265 -19.28 10.73 -38.65
CA GLY A 265 -20.02 10.10 -39.71
C GLY A 265 -21.30 10.87 -39.71
N ARG A 266 -21.56 11.57 -40.82
CA ARG A 266 -22.71 12.46 -41.01
C ARG A 266 -23.84 11.89 -40.18
N SER A 267 -24.07 12.50 -39.02
CA SER A 267 -24.99 11.95 -38.06
C SER A 267 -26.27 11.73 -38.82
N THR A 268 -26.89 10.57 -38.68
CA THR A 268 -28.23 10.31 -39.24
C THR A 268 -29.20 11.43 -38.83
N SER A 269 -28.92 12.09 -37.70
CA SER A 269 -29.59 13.29 -37.22
C SER A 269 -29.46 14.51 -38.15
N VAL A 270 -28.46 14.56 -39.04
CA VAL A 270 -28.38 15.59 -40.08
C VAL A 270 -29.52 15.42 -41.08
N GLY A 271 -29.92 14.18 -41.40
CA GLY A 271 -31.08 13.92 -42.25
C GLY A 271 -32.38 14.40 -41.61
N ALA A 272 -32.61 14.06 -40.35
CA ALA A 272 -33.77 14.51 -39.60
C ALA A 272 -33.79 16.05 -39.46
N MET A 273 -32.65 16.64 -39.11
CA MET A 273 -32.49 18.09 -38.97
C MET A 273 -32.76 18.83 -40.29
N MET A 274 -32.37 18.28 -41.44
CA MET A 274 -32.69 18.86 -42.75
C MET A 274 -34.20 18.82 -43.04
N ILE A 275 -34.89 17.75 -42.65
CA ILE A 275 -36.35 17.65 -42.78
C ILE A 275 -37.02 18.69 -41.87
N TYR A 276 -36.65 18.73 -40.58
CA TYR A 276 -37.21 19.72 -39.64
C TYR A 276 -36.93 21.16 -40.06
N SER A 277 -35.71 21.46 -40.52
CA SER A 277 -35.36 22.80 -40.99
C SER A 277 -36.23 23.20 -42.18
N ARG A 278 -36.47 22.29 -43.13
CA ARG A 278 -37.36 22.54 -44.28
C ARG A 278 -38.81 22.78 -43.84
N LEU A 279 -39.31 22.03 -42.85
CA LEU A 279 -40.65 22.20 -42.29
C LEU A 279 -40.82 23.57 -41.61
N ILE A 280 -39.85 23.97 -40.79
CA ILE A 280 -39.84 25.27 -40.11
C ILE A 280 -39.77 26.41 -41.13
N SER A 281 -38.87 26.33 -42.13
CA SER A 281 -38.72 27.39 -43.13
C SER A 281 -39.93 27.55 -44.05
N SER A 282 -40.71 26.48 -44.27
CA SER A 282 -41.91 26.52 -45.11
C SER A 282 -43.21 26.70 -44.32
N ASN A 283 -43.14 26.70 -42.99
CA ASN A 283 -44.27 26.90 -42.08
C ASN A 283 -45.46 25.97 -42.39
N ARG A 284 -45.18 24.71 -42.74
CA ARG A 284 -46.19 23.69 -43.07
C ARG A 284 -46.06 22.45 -42.19
N GLU A 285 -47.13 21.68 -42.11
CA GLU A 285 -47.10 20.38 -41.46
C GLU A 285 -46.28 19.35 -42.26
N PRO A 286 -45.62 18.39 -41.57
CA PRO A 286 -44.89 17.31 -42.22
C PRO A 286 -45.80 16.44 -43.07
N THR A 287 -45.38 16.19 -44.30
CA THR A 287 -46.07 15.24 -45.18
C THR A 287 -45.90 13.82 -44.65
N GLU A 288 -46.84 12.93 -44.95
CA GLU A 288 -46.76 11.52 -44.55
C GLU A 288 -45.44 10.85 -44.99
N THR A 289 -44.92 11.24 -46.16
CA THR A 289 -43.62 10.76 -46.65
C THR A 289 -42.45 11.20 -45.78
N GLU A 290 -42.48 12.43 -45.25
CA GLU A 290 -41.47 12.97 -44.34
C GLU A 290 -41.55 12.28 -42.98
N ILE A 291 -42.75 11.98 -42.49
CA ILE A 291 -42.95 11.20 -41.26
C ILE A 291 -42.30 9.82 -41.39
N ARG A 292 -42.60 9.07 -42.47
CA ARG A 292 -41.97 7.75 -42.71
C ARG A 292 -40.46 7.83 -42.96
N MET A 293 -39.93 8.99 -43.39
CA MET A 293 -38.48 9.20 -43.47
C MET A 293 -37.87 9.41 -42.09
N LEU A 294 -38.51 10.21 -41.23
CA LEU A 294 -38.08 10.43 -39.85
C LEU A 294 -38.08 9.11 -39.05
N GLU A 295 -39.15 8.31 -39.13
CA GLU A 295 -39.22 7.00 -38.47
C GLU A 295 -38.07 6.07 -38.88
N ARG A 296 -37.74 6.03 -40.18
CA ARG A 296 -36.59 5.24 -40.68
C ARG A 296 -35.24 5.77 -40.23
N ILE A 297 -35.12 7.08 -40.02
CA ILE A 297 -33.90 7.70 -39.46
C ILE A 297 -33.77 7.31 -38.00
N ASP A 298 -34.85 7.45 -37.21
CA ASP A 298 -34.88 7.11 -35.79
C ASP A 298 -34.60 5.62 -35.55
N GLU A 299 -35.17 4.72 -36.35
CA GLU A 299 -34.91 3.29 -36.24
C GLU A 299 -33.44 2.95 -36.55
N ARG A 300 -32.83 3.63 -37.53
CA ARG A 300 -31.41 3.47 -37.85
C ARG A 300 -30.52 3.99 -36.73
N GLU A 301 -30.91 5.11 -36.12
CA GLU A 301 -30.23 5.67 -34.95
C GLU A 301 -30.30 4.75 -33.76
N PHE A 302 -31.49 4.21 -33.48
CA PHE A 302 -31.71 3.25 -32.42
C PHE A 302 -30.78 2.05 -32.59
N ARG A 303 -30.78 1.39 -33.77
CA ARG A 303 -29.89 0.25 -34.06
C ARG A 303 -28.41 0.58 -33.93
N THR A 304 -28.00 1.77 -34.39
CA THR A 304 -26.60 2.21 -34.27
C THR A 304 -26.21 2.49 -32.82
N SER A 305 -27.10 3.11 -32.05
CA SER A 305 -26.90 3.40 -30.62
C SER A 305 -26.84 2.10 -29.81
N GLU A 306 -27.68 1.12 -30.13
CA GLU A 306 -27.69 -0.20 -29.51
C GLU A 306 -26.40 -0.96 -29.82
N ALA A 307 -25.97 -0.99 -31.08
CA ALA A 307 -24.70 -1.60 -31.47
C ALA A 307 -23.50 -0.97 -30.73
N ARG A 308 -23.50 0.36 -30.54
CA ARG A 308 -22.47 1.04 -29.73
C ARG A 308 -22.54 0.64 -28.26
N ARG A 309 -23.73 0.52 -27.67
CA ARG A 309 -23.88 0.05 -26.27
C ARG A 309 -23.34 -1.37 -26.10
N ARG A 310 -23.65 -2.28 -27.03
CA ARG A 310 -23.11 -3.65 -27.04
C ARG A 310 -21.59 -3.66 -27.14
N MET A 311 -21.02 -2.87 -28.06
CA MET A 311 -19.57 -2.74 -28.21
C MET A 311 -18.89 -2.22 -26.93
N VAL A 312 -19.44 -1.18 -26.29
CA VAL A 312 -18.91 -0.63 -25.03
C VAL A 312 -19.00 -1.67 -23.91
N HIS A 313 -20.07 -2.46 -23.87
CA HIS A 313 -20.22 -3.54 -22.90
C HIS A 313 -19.15 -4.63 -23.10
N ASP A 314 -18.97 -5.11 -24.32
CA ASP A 314 -17.97 -6.11 -24.66
C ASP A 314 -16.53 -5.64 -24.34
N ASP A 315 -16.23 -4.36 -24.61
CA ASP A 315 -14.93 -3.78 -24.28
C ASP A 315 -14.71 -3.72 -22.76
N ARG A 316 -15.73 -3.33 -21.98
CA ARG A 316 -15.66 -3.38 -20.50
C ARG A 316 -15.43 -4.81 -20.01
N GLU A 317 -16.08 -5.81 -20.59
CA GLU A 317 -15.84 -7.20 -20.20
C GLU A 317 -14.41 -7.66 -20.50
N ARG A 318 -13.85 -7.26 -21.65
CA ARG A 318 -12.46 -7.56 -22.00
C ARG A 318 -11.50 -6.90 -21.02
N GLU A 319 -11.71 -5.63 -20.69
CA GLU A 319 -10.93 -4.90 -19.69
C GLU A 319 -10.97 -5.60 -18.33
N GLN A 320 -12.17 -5.99 -17.87
CA GLN A 320 -12.33 -6.73 -16.62
C GLN A 320 -11.59 -8.07 -16.65
N LYS A 321 -11.63 -8.80 -17.77
CA LYS A 321 -10.89 -10.07 -17.93
C LYS A 321 -9.38 -9.85 -17.83
N ILE A 322 -8.84 -8.80 -18.45
CA ILE A 322 -7.42 -8.46 -18.37
C ILE A 322 -7.03 -8.11 -16.92
N ILE A 323 -7.81 -7.25 -16.25
CA ILE A 323 -7.56 -6.87 -14.85
C ILE A 323 -7.57 -8.11 -13.94
N LYS A 324 -8.55 -9.01 -14.10
CA LYS A 324 -8.62 -10.26 -13.33
C LYS A 324 -7.40 -11.16 -13.57
N GLN A 325 -6.90 -11.23 -14.81
CA GLN A 325 -5.70 -12.00 -15.12
C GLN A 325 -4.44 -11.39 -14.49
N GLU A 326 -4.30 -10.07 -14.50
CA GLU A 326 -3.17 -9.39 -13.85
C GLU A 326 -3.20 -9.57 -12.32
N LEU A 327 -4.38 -9.43 -11.70
CA LEU A 327 -4.57 -9.70 -10.27
C LEU A 327 -4.22 -11.15 -9.90
N LYS A 328 -4.60 -12.12 -10.74
CA LYS A 328 -4.23 -13.53 -10.52
C LYS A 328 -2.71 -13.72 -10.57
N LYS A 329 -2.02 -13.09 -11.51
CA LYS A 329 -0.55 -13.16 -11.64
C LYS A 329 0.15 -12.51 -10.44
N SER A 330 -0.33 -11.35 -9.98
CA SER A 330 0.26 -10.67 -8.82
C SER A 330 0.06 -11.48 -7.53
N LEU A 331 -1.12 -12.09 -7.34
CA LEU A 331 -1.40 -12.98 -6.22
C LEU A 331 -0.45 -14.19 -6.21
N GLN A 332 -0.27 -14.85 -7.36
CA GLN A 332 0.68 -15.96 -7.49
C GLN A 332 2.12 -15.55 -7.16
N ALA A 333 2.55 -14.36 -7.60
CA ALA A 333 3.89 -13.85 -7.29
C ALA A 333 4.08 -13.59 -5.79
N VAL A 334 3.08 -13.02 -5.12
CA VAL A 334 3.09 -12.81 -3.67
C VAL A 334 3.11 -14.13 -2.92
N HIS A 335 2.29 -15.11 -3.34
CA HIS A 335 2.28 -16.45 -2.75
C HIS A 335 3.67 -17.10 -2.78
N HIS A 336 4.31 -17.09 -3.95
CA HIS A 336 5.66 -17.64 -4.11
C HIS A 336 6.70 -16.90 -3.24
N LEU A 337 6.56 -15.58 -3.07
CA LEU A 337 7.42 -14.80 -2.17
C LEU A 337 7.24 -15.23 -0.70
N VAL A 338 5.98 -15.40 -0.26
CA VAL A 338 5.64 -15.83 1.10
C VAL A 338 6.16 -17.24 1.37
N GLU A 339 5.99 -18.17 0.43
CA GLU A 339 6.52 -19.53 0.55
C GLU A 339 8.05 -19.54 0.68
N LYS A 340 8.74 -18.75 -0.14
CA LYS A 340 10.19 -18.62 -0.11
C LYS A 340 10.67 -18.07 1.23
N GLU A 341 9.98 -17.08 1.77
CA GLU A 341 10.34 -16.48 3.06
C GLU A 341 10.02 -17.42 4.23
N SER A 342 8.89 -18.13 4.18
CA SER A 342 8.55 -19.18 5.13
C SER A 342 9.63 -20.26 5.18
N LYS A 343 10.14 -20.69 4.01
CA LYS A 343 11.24 -21.65 3.93
C LYS A 343 12.52 -21.11 4.55
N ARG A 344 12.91 -19.87 4.24
CA ARG A 344 14.09 -19.21 4.84
C ARG A 344 13.97 -19.12 6.37
N ASN A 345 12.79 -18.76 6.88
CA ASN A 345 12.54 -18.66 8.31
C ASN A 345 12.64 -20.03 9.00
N LYS A 346 12.14 -21.10 8.37
CA LYS A 346 12.34 -22.48 8.86
C LYS A 346 13.83 -22.85 8.91
N ASP A 347 14.59 -22.51 7.87
CA ASP A 347 16.05 -22.78 7.83
C ASP A 347 16.82 -21.99 8.89
N ILE A 348 16.41 -20.75 9.20
CA ILE A 348 16.98 -19.94 10.29
C ILE A 348 16.65 -20.57 11.64
N TYR A 349 15.39 -20.96 11.85
CA TYR A 349 14.94 -21.61 13.08
C TYR A 349 15.72 -22.92 13.35
N LEU A 350 15.86 -23.79 12.34
CA LEU A 350 16.63 -25.03 12.46
C LEU A 350 18.10 -24.77 12.79
N ARG A 351 18.73 -23.77 12.16
CA ARG A 351 20.12 -23.38 12.49
C ARG A 351 20.27 -22.88 13.92
N ARG A 352 19.30 -22.10 14.40
CA ARG A 352 19.28 -21.63 15.79
C ARG A 352 19.17 -22.80 16.77
N LEU A 353 18.28 -23.75 16.49
CA LEU A 353 18.11 -24.95 17.31
C LEU A 353 19.41 -25.78 17.38
N GLN A 354 20.06 -26.01 16.25
CA GLN A 354 21.36 -26.70 16.19
C GLN A 354 22.46 -25.97 16.97
N TRP A 355 22.45 -24.63 16.93
CA TRP A 355 23.42 -23.84 17.68
C TRP A 355 23.18 -23.90 19.20
N GLU A 356 21.92 -23.84 19.63
CA GLU A 356 21.53 -24.01 21.03
C GLU A 356 21.90 -25.40 21.56
N GLU A 357 21.70 -26.44 20.74
CA GLU A 357 22.13 -27.81 21.06
C GLU A 357 23.65 -27.90 21.24
N ARG A 358 24.44 -27.32 20.32
CA ARG A 358 25.91 -27.29 20.43
C ARG A 358 26.38 -26.56 21.69
N LEU A 359 25.76 -25.44 22.03
CA LEU A 359 26.07 -24.72 23.27
C LEU A 359 25.70 -25.53 24.51
N SER A 360 24.56 -26.21 24.50
CA SER A 360 24.15 -27.10 25.59
C SER A 360 25.15 -28.24 25.80
N ALA A 361 25.56 -28.89 24.71
CA ALA A 361 26.57 -29.95 24.74
C ALA A 361 27.93 -29.44 25.24
N ALA A 362 28.33 -28.22 24.89
CA ALA A 362 29.56 -27.61 25.39
C ALA A 362 29.49 -27.36 26.91
N ARG A 363 28.36 -26.87 27.43
CA ARG A 363 28.16 -26.67 28.88
C ARG A 363 28.17 -28.01 29.63
N GLU A 364 27.55 -29.05 29.08
CA GLU A 364 27.56 -30.38 29.70
C GLU A 364 28.98 -30.99 29.73
N ARG A 365 29.78 -30.78 28.68
CA ARG A 365 31.21 -31.16 28.71
C ARG A 365 31.97 -30.43 29.82
N GLN A 366 31.78 -29.11 29.95
CA GLN A 366 32.43 -28.34 31.02
C GLN A 366 32.03 -28.84 32.42
N LYS A 367 30.76 -29.19 32.62
CA LYS A 367 30.31 -29.78 33.89
C LYS A 367 30.98 -31.13 34.17
N ARG A 368 31.11 -32.00 33.16
CA ARG A 368 31.80 -33.29 33.31
C ARG A 368 33.26 -33.10 33.67
N ASP A 369 33.97 -32.21 32.96
CA ASP A 369 35.37 -31.91 33.22
C ASP A 369 35.55 -31.34 34.64
N GLU A 370 34.62 -30.49 35.10
CA GLU A 370 34.65 -29.92 36.45
C GLU A 370 34.42 -30.98 37.54
N ILE A 371 33.45 -31.87 37.34
CA ILE A 371 33.21 -33.02 38.22
C ILE A 371 34.46 -33.91 38.26
N GLU A 372 35.08 -34.18 37.12
CA GLU A 372 36.31 -34.99 37.04
C GLU A 372 37.47 -34.31 37.79
N ARG A 373 37.64 -32.99 37.65
CA ARG A 373 38.65 -32.22 38.41
C ARG A 373 38.40 -32.31 39.91
N ARG A 374 37.13 -32.17 40.36
CA ARG A 374 36.77 -32.31 41.77
C ARG A 374 37.10 -33.69 42.31
N MET A 375 36.71 -34.74 41.58
CA MET A 375 37.03 -36.13 41.94
C MET A 375 38.56 -36.36 42.02
N LYS A 376 39.34 -35.79 41.10
CA LYS A 376 40.82 -35.88 41.14
C LYS A 376 41.41 -35.16 42.35
N VAL A 377 40.88 -33.99 42.71
CA VAL A 377 41.32 -33.26 43.91
C VAL A 377 40.98 -34.05 45.17
N GLU A 378 39.75 -34.57 45.27
CA GLU A 378 39.32 -35.42 46.39
C GLU A 378 40.21 -36.67 46.52
N ALA A 379 40.51 -37.36 45.40
CA ALA A 379 41.42 -38.50 45.40
C ALA A 379 42.85 -38.12 45.84
N ARG A 380 43.36 -36.95 45.43
CA ARG A 380 44.67 -36.48 45.91
C ARG A 380 44.63 -36.20 47.42
N VAL A 381 43.56 -35.58 47.92
CA VAL A 381 43.39 -35.29 49.35
C VAL A 381 43.29 -36.59 50.17
N THR A 382 42.55 -37.59 49.70
CA THR A 382 42.48 -38.89 50.38
C THR A 382 43.85 -39.58 50.40
N HIS A 383 44.58 -39.57 49.29
CA HIS A 383 45.96 -40.10 49.23
C HIS A 383 46.92 -39.37 50.17
N THR A 384 46.89 -38.03 50.25
CA THR A 384 47.73 -37.27 51.18
C THR A 384 47.37 -37.55 52.64
N ASN A 385 46.08 -37.71 52.95
CA ASN A 385 45.62 -38.04 54.30
C ASN A 385 46.06 -39.45 54.72
N LEU A 386 46.00 -40.42 53.80
CA LEU A 386 46.51 -41.78 54.01
C LEU A 386 48.03 -41.78 54.26
N SER A 387 48.81 -41.11 53.41
CA SER A 387 50.27 -40.98 53.60
C SER A 387 50.62 -40.31 54.93
N GLN A 388 49.90 -39.25 55.31
CA GLN A 388 50.12 -38.57 56.58
C GLN A 388 49.75 -39.47 57.78
N ALA A 389 48.72 -40.29 57.67
CA ALA A 389 48.35 -41.27 58.69
C ALA A 389 49.43 -42.35 58.84
N ASP A 390 49.97 -42.85 57.72
CA ASP A 390 51.08 -43.81 57.71
C ASP A 390 52.35 -43.22 58.35
N ASP A 391 52.69 -41.96 58.03
CA ASP A 391 53.83 -41.26 58.63
C ASP A 391 53.65 -41.06 60.13
N ARG A 392 52.45 -40.66 60.58
CA ARG A 392 52.13 -40.56 62.00
C ARG A 392 52.24 -41.90 62.70
N PHE A 393 51.78 -42.98 62.06
CA PHE A 393 51.90 -44.33 62.59
C PHE A 393 53.37 -44.78 62.69
N ARG A 394 54.18 -44.50 61.66
CA ARG A 394 55.63 -44.74 61.69
C ARG A 394 56.33 -43.97 62.81
N GLN A 395 56.00 -42.68 62.98
CA GLN A 395 56.53 -41.85 64.07
C GLN A 395 56.13 -42.40 65.44
N PHE A 396 54.89 -42.88 65.58
CA PHE A 396 54.41 -43.52 66.81
C PHE A 396 55.20 -44.79 67.13
N LEU A 397 55.43 -45.66 66.13
CA LEU A 397 56.25 -46.86 66.30
C LEU A 397 57.70 -46.53 66.66
N ALA A 398 58.31 -45.54 66.00
CA ALA A 398 59.68 -45.12 66.28
C ALA A 398 59.85 -44.66 67.75
N ARG A 399 58.94 -43.82 68.25
CA ARG A 399 58.95 -43.38 69.66
C ARG A 399 58.80 -44.53 70.66
N ARG A 400 58.09 -45.60 70.30
CA ARG A 400 57.91 -46.78 71.16
C ARG A 400 59.17 -47.65 71.24
N CYS A 401 60.01 -47.65 70.21
CA CYS A 401 61.29 -48.35 70.25
C CYS A 401 62.35 -47.60 71.08
N GLU A 402 62.26 -46.27 71.17
CA GLU A 402 63.18 -45.44 71.98
C GLU A 402 62.90 -45.52 73.50
N SER A 403 61.76 -46.08 73.92
CA SER A 403 61.33 -46.12 75.32
C SER A 403 61.59 -47.45 76.04
N VAL A 404 62.46 -48.32 75.51
CA VAL A 404 62.86 -49.56 76.18
C VAL A 404 64.30 -49.38 76.69
N PRO A 405 64.50 -49.16 78.01
CA PRO A 405 65.82 -49.00 78.62
C PRO A 405 66.65 -50.29 78.69
#